data_AF-A0A9E4J6E3-F1
#
_entry.id   AF-A0A9E4J6E3-F1
#
_cell.length_a   1.000
_cell.length_b   1.000
_cell.length_c   1.000
_cell.angle_alpha   90.00
_cell.angle_beta   90.00
_cell.angle_gamma   90.00
#
_symmetry.space_group_name_H-M   'P 1'
#
loop_
_entity.id
_entity.type
_entity.pdbx_description
1 polymer ?
#
loop_
_entity_poly.entity_id
_entity_poly.type
_entity_poly.pdbx_seq_one_letter_code
_entity_poly.pdbx_strand_id
1 'polypeptide(L)'
;MMKATRSEEQVTWARAQGRAQGLAEGRAEGVMALGTCVFELLLARGFSVSAEALQQIETCCDLSRLRRLAVAVATASSAQEALGWGWVAGRPAQPQSGRGDG
;
A
#
# COMPACT_ATOMS: atom_id res chain seq x y z
N MET A 1 49.91 -24.48 -5.32
CA MET A 1 48.65 -24.54 -6.10
C MET A 1 47.50 -24.19 -5.16
N MET A 2 47.15 -22.90 -5.06
CA MET A 2 46.09 -22.39 -4.16
C MET A 2 45.47 -21.13 -4.79
N LYS A 3 44.43 -21.27 -5.62
CA LYS A 3 43.64 -20.15 -6.17
C LYS A 3 42.12 -20.39 -6.19
N ALA A 4 41.63 -21.47 -5.57
CA ALA A 4 40.24 -21.88 -5.70
C ALA A 4 39.26 -21.19 -4.71
N THR A 5 39.71 -20.73 -3.54
CA THR A 5 38.79 -20.29 -2.47
C THR A 5 38.20 -18.90 -2.69
N ARG A 6 38.95 -17.95 -3.28
CA ARG A 6 38.48 -16.56 -3.46
C ARG A 6 37.41 -16.39 -4.53
N SER A 7 37.36 -17.30 -5.51
CA SER A 7 36.42 -17.23 -6.63
C SER A 7 35.01 -17.68 -6.25
N GLU A 8 34.88 -18.68 -5.38
CA GLU A 8 33.56 -19.21 -4.97
C GLU A 8 32.83 -18.25 -4.05
N GLU A 9 33.55 -17.62 -3.10
CA GLU A 9 33.01 -16.57 -2.23
C GLU A 9 32.53 -15.33 -3.01
N GLN A 10 33.26 -14.96 -4.07
CA GLN A 10 32.85 -13.85 -4.94
C GLN A 10 31.57 -14.18 -5.72
N VAL A 11 31.44 -15.41 -6.21
CA VAL A 11 30.24 -15.87 -6.94
C VAL A 11 29.03 -15.98 -6.00
N THR A 12 29.21 -16.47 -4.78
CA THR A 12 28.10 -16.55 -3.80
C THR A 12 27.64 -15.18 -3.36
N TRP A 13 28.57 -14.25 -3.12
CA TRP A 13 28.25 -12.86 -2.80
C TRP A 13 27.52 -12.16 -3.95
N ALA A 14 28.00 -12.30 -5.19
CA ALA A 14 27.35 -11.72 -6.36
C ALA A 14 25.92 -12.25 -6.56
N ARG A 15 25.71 -13.57 -6.37
CA ARG A 15 24.36 -14.17 -6.41
C ARG A 15 23.46 -13.67 -5.27
N ALA A 16 24.01 -13.46 -4.08
CA ALA A 16 23.25 -12.93 -2.95
C ALA A 16 22.83 -11.48 -3.19
N GLN A 17 23.73 -10.64 -3.70
CA GLN A 17 23.39 -9.27 -4.10
C GLN A 17 22.32 -9.24 -5.19
N GLY A 18 22.47 -10.04 -6.25
CA GLY A 18 21.48 -10.09 -7.33
C GLY A 18 20.08 -10.49 -6.85
N ARG A 19 19.99 -11.46 -5.91
CA ARG A 19 18.70 -11.81 -5.28
C ARG A 19 18.14 -10.68 -4.41
N ALA A 20 18.99 -10.01 -3.63
CA ALA A 20 18.55 -8.91 -2.78
C ALA A 20 18.03 -7.73 -3.61
N GLN A 21 18.74 -7.37 -4.68
CA GLN A 21 18.33 -6.32 -5.62
C GLN A 21 17.01 -6.68 -6.31
N GLY A 22 16.90 -7.89 -6.89
CA GLY A 22 15.67 -8.32 -7.55
C GLY A 22 14.46 -8.36 -6.61
N LEU A 23 14.66 -8.72 -5.33
CA LEU A 23 13.58 -8.69 -4.33
C LEU A 23 13.19 -7.26 -3.94
N ALA A 24 14.15 -6.32 -3.89
CA ALA A 24 13.88 -4.91 -3.64
C ALA A 24 13.11 -4.27 -4.81
N GLU A 25 13.57 -4.48 -6.05
CA GLU A 25 12.93 -4.00 -7.27
C GLU A 25 11.52 -4.57 -7.42
N GLY A 26 11.37 -5.89 -7.32
CA GLY A 26 10.05 -6.54 -7.43
C GLY A 26 9.07 -6.11 -6.33
N ARG A 27 9.57 -5.79 -5.13
CA ARG A 27 8.73 -5.22 -4.06
C ARG A 27 8.29 -3.79 -4.39
N ALA A 28 9.19 -2.97 -4.91
CA ALA A 28 8.86 -1.59 -5.31
C ALA A 28 7.82 -1.58 -6.45
N GLU A 29 8.03 -2.38 -7.50
CA GLU A 29 7.07 -2.55 -8.60
C GLU A 29 5.72 -3.06 -8.10
N GLY A 30 5.72 -4.08 -7.22
CA GLY A 30 4.48 -4.64 -6.67
C GLY A 30 3.69 -3.64 -5.83
N VAL A 31 4.36 -2.77 -5.07
CA VAL A 31 3.71 -1.70 -4.31
C VAL A 31 3.07 -0.69 -5.26
N MET A 32 3.82 -0.21 -6.26
CA MET A 32 3.32 0.77 -7.24
C MET A 32 2.11 0.22 -8.00
N ALA A 33 2.23 -1.00 -8.54
CA ALA A 33 1.16 -1.65 -9.29
C ALA A 33 -0.11 -1.83 -8.44
N LEU A 34 0.05 -2.19 -7.16
CA LEU A 34 -1.10 -2.37 -6.27
C LEU A 34 -1.74 -1.04 -5.87
N GLY A 35 -0.95 0.03 -5.71
CA GLY A 35 -1.47 1.38 -5.50
C GLY A 35 -2.33 1.85 -6.68
N THR A 36 -1.85 1.64 -7.91
CA THR A 36 -2.63 1.92 -9.14
C THR A 36 -3.92 1.08 -9.17
N CYS A 37 -3.84 -0.21 -8.85
CA CYS A 37 -5.01 -1.09 -8.84
C CYS A 37 -6.07 -0.65 -7.81
N VAL A 38 -5.66 -0.19 -6.62
CA VAL A 38 -6.59 0.39 -5.63
C VAL A 38 -7.27 1.63 -6.20
N PHE A 39 -6.53 2.52 -6.85
CA PHE A 39 -7.08 3.72 -7.46
C PHE A 39 -8.10 3.38 -8.56
N GLU A 40 -7.77 2.46 -9.46
CA GLU A 40 -8.67 1.99 -10.51
C GLU A 40 -9.94 1.35 -9.91
N LEU A 41 -9.83 0.57 -8.84
CA LEU A 41 -10.97 0.01 -8.14
C LEU A 41 -11.88 1.10 -7.54
N LEU A 42 -11.30 2.15 -6.94
CA LEU A 42 -12.07 3.27 -6.40
C LEU A 42 -12.87 3.97 -7.51
N LEU A 43 -12.24 4.22 -8.66
CA LEU A 43 -12.91 4.80 -9.82
C LEU A 43 -13.98 3.88 -10.41
N ALA A 44 -13.68 2.59 -10.59
CA ALA A 44 -14.62 1.60 -11.13
C ALA A 44 -15.86 1.43 -10.23
N ARG A 45 -15.69 1.59 -8.91
CA ARG A 45 -16.79 1.56 -7.95
C ARG A 45 -17.58 2.87 -7.87
N GLY A 46 -17.12 3.92 -8.56
CA GLY A 46 -17.76 5.24 -8.53
C GLY A 46 -17.55 5.99 -7.21
N PHE A 47 -16.49 5.66 -6.46
CA PHE A 47 -16.18 6.32 -5.20
C PHE A 47 -15.47 7.64 -5.45
N SER A 48 -16.04 8.74 -4.93
CA SER A 48 -15.35 10.03 -4.86
C SER A 48 -14.38 10.03 -3.70
N VAL A 49 -13.10 10.21 -3.99
CA VAL A 49 -12.00 10.17 -3.02
C VAL A 49 -11.32 11.54 -2.97
N SER A 50 -10.87 11.95 -1.80
CA SER A 50 -10.16 13.22 -1.63
C SER A 50 -8.76 13.17 -2.27
N ALA A 51 -8.24 14.31 -2.70
CA ALA A 51 -6.86 14.40 -3.17
C ALA A 51 -5.84 13.94 -2.10
N GLU A 52 -6.14 14.18 -0.82
CA GLU A 52 -5.33 13.71 0.30
C GLU A 52 -5.28 12.18 0.38
N ALA A 53 -6.41 11.48 0.24
CA ALA A 53 -6.40 10.02 0.23
C ALA A 53 -5.68 9.45 -0.98
N LEU A 54 -5.83 10.07 -2.15
CA LEU A 54 -5.10 9.67 -3.35
C LEU A 54 -3.59 9.79 -3.14
N GLN A 55 -3.14 10.90 -2.55
CA GLN A 55 -1.73 11.09 -2.20
C GLN A 55 -1.26 10.06 -1.15
N GLN A 56 -2.11 9.70 -0.18
CA GLN A 56 -1.79 8.65 0.80
C GLN A 56 -1.69 7.26 0.17
N ILE A 57 -2.53 6.93 -0.83
CA ILE A 57 -2.43 5.68 -1.60
C ILE A 57 -1.13 5.65 -2.40
N GLU A 58 -0.83 6.73 -3.11
CA GLU A 58 0.34 6.86 -3.99
C GLU A 58 1.66 6.77 -3.21
N THR A 59 1.69 7.34 -2.00
CA THR A 59 2.88 7.31 -1.12
C THR A 59 2.93 6.08 -0.21
N CYS A 60 1.93 5.19 -0.26
CA CYS A 60 1.88 4.01 0.62
C CYS A 60 2.90 2.96 0.17
N CYS A 61 3.97 2.79 0.95
CA CYS A 61 4.98 1.76 0.71
C CYS A 61 4.69 0.40 1.38
N ASP A 62 3.57 0.28 2.10
CA ASP A 62 3.15 -0.97 2.75
C ASP A 62 2.24 -1.79 1.82
N LEU A 63 2.84 -2.77 1.15
CA LEU A 63 2.15 -3.72 0.28
C LEU A 63 0.99 -4.44 0.98
N SER A 64 1.14 -4.80 2.27
CA SER A 64 0.10 -5.52 3.00
C SER A 64 -1.09 -4.62 3.28
N ARG A 65 -0.84 -3.34 3.58
CA ARG A 65 -1.88 -2.34 3.72
C ARG A 65 -2.62 -2.09 2.42
N LEU A 66 -1.90 -1.89 1.31
CA LEU A 66 -2.49 -1.73 -0.02
C LEU A 66 -3.34 -2.95 -0.42
N ARG A 67 -2.89 -4.17 -0.10
CA ARG A 67 -3.65 -5.39 -0.41
C ARG A 67 -4.95 -5.49 0.38
N ARG A 68 -4.92 -5.17 1.67
CA ARG A 68 -6.15 -5.10 2.49
C ARG A 68 -7.10 -4.03 1.96
N LEU A 69 -6.55 -2.89 1.54
CA LEU A 69 -7.32 -1.79 0.97
C LEU A 69 -8.01 -2.21 -0.34
N ALA A 70 -7.31 -2.89 -1.24
CA ALA A 70 -7.90 -3.40 -2.49
C ALA A 70 -9.10 -4.31 -2.23
N VAL A 71 -8.99 -5.23 -1.26
CA VAL A 71 -10.11 -6.11 -0.87
C VAL A 71 -11.26 -5.29 -0.27
N ALA A 72 -10.97 -4.34 0.62
CA ALA A 72 -11.98 -3.50 1.24
C ALA A 72 -12.74 -2.66 0.20
N VAL A 73 -12.04 -2.03 -0.74
CA VAL A 73 -12.65 -1.26 -1.84
C VAL A 73 -13.55 -2.14 -2.72
N ALA A 74 -13.12 -3.36 -3.01
CA ALA A 74 -13.90 -4.28 -3.84
C ALA A 74 -15.27 -4.59 -3.21
N THR A 75 -15.35 -4.76 -1.88
CA THR A 75 -16.58 -5.20 -1.19
C THR A 75 -17.37 -4.07 -0.53
N ALA A 76 -16.76 -2.92 -0.25
CA ALA A 76 -17.40 -1.84 0.50
C ALA A 76 -18.59 -1.22 -0.24
N SER A 77 -19.57 -0.74 0.50
CA SER A 77 -20.72 -0.02 -0.07
C SER A 77 -20.44 1.49 -0.23
N SER A 78 -19.33 1.98 0.32
CA SER A 78 -18.92 3.39 0.22
C SER A 78 -17.41 3.58 0.33
N ALA A 79 -16.91 4.72 -0.14
CA ALA A 79 -15.51 5.13 0.03
C ALA A 79 -15.09 5.18 1.50
N GLN A 80 -16.00 5.56 2.39
CA GLN A 80 -15.74 5.71 3.82
C GLN A 80 -15.57 4.37 4.52
N GLU A 81 -16.37 3.38 4.13
CA GLU A 81 -16.21 2.00 4.58
C GLU A 81 -14.93 1.38 4.02
N ALA A 82 -14.61 1.64 2.74
CA ALA A 82 -13.44 1.10 2.07
C ALA A 82 -12.10 1.63 2.63
N LEU A 83 -12.01 2.95 2.80
CA LEU A 83 -10.75 3.64 3.12
C LEU A 83 -10.63 3.96 4.62
N GLY A 84 -11.74 3.92 5.37
CA GLY A 84 -11.83 4.39 6.74
C GLY A 84 -11.88 5.91 6.86
N TRP A 85 -12.23 6.40 8.05
CA TRP A 85 -12.46 7.83 8.36
C TRP A 85 -11.23 8.73 8.24
N GLY A 86 -10.02 8.17 8.17
CA GLY A 86 -8.78 8.96 8.04
C GLY A 86 -8.47 9.38 6.60
N TRP A 87 -9.19 8.82 5.62
CA TRP A 87 -8.85 8.91 4.20
C TRP A 87 -9.94 9.63 3.40
N VAL A 88 -11.19 9.68 3.88
CA VAL A 88 -12.25 10.44 3.20
C VAL A 88 -12.18 11.92 3.59
N ALA A 89 -12.34 12.81 2.59
CA ALA A 89 -12.35 14.27 2.76
C ALA A 89 -13.25 14.68 3.93
N GLY A 90 -12.67 15.46 4.86
CA GLY A 90 -13.38 15.92 6.04
C GLY A 90 -13.51 14.81 7.05
N ARG A 91 -12.62 14.81 8.05
CA ARG A 91 -12.84 14.12 9.31
C ARG A 91 -14.29 14.44 9.73
N PRO A 92 -15.19 13.46 9.90
CA PRO A 92 -16.49 13.79 10.48
C PRO A 92 -16.18 14.47 11.82
N ALA A 93 -16.79 15.63 12.08
CA ALA A 93 -16.92 16.06 13.46
C ALA A 93 -17.64 14.91 14.16
N GLN A 94 -16.94 14.18 15.04
CA GLN A 94 -17.60 13.16 15.83
C GLN A 94 -18.79 13.86 16.50
N PRO A 95 -20.00 13.28 16.47
CA PRO A 95 -21.06 13.76 17.33
C PRO A 95 -20.55 13.53 18.75
N GLN A 96 -20.01 14.59 19.36
CA GLN A 96 -19.92 14.69 20.81
C GLN A 96 -21.32 14.35 21.30
N SER A 97 -21.46 13.18 21.92
CA SER A 97 -22.75 12.74 22.43
C SER A 97 -23.19 13.83 23.39
N GLY A 98 -24.11 14.67 22.92
CA GLY A 98 -24.77 15.68 23.73
C GLY A 98 -25.52 14.90 24.79
N ARG A 99 -24.87 14.70 25.93
CA ARG A 99 -25.54 14.28 27.15
C ARG A 99 -26.15 15.55 27.73
N GLY A 100 -27.17 16.06 27.04
CA GLY A 100 -28.23 16.81 27.68
C GLY A 100 -29.18 15.80 28.27
N ASP A 101 -29.42 15.89 29.57
CA ASP A 101 -30.75 16.05 30.16
C ASP A 101 -30.74 15.61 31.63
N GLY A 102 -31.16 16.53 32.51
CA GLY A 102 -31.60 16.24 33.88
C GLY A 102 -30.74 16.81 34.99
#